data_AF-A0AB33K8C9-F1
#
_entry.id   AF-A0AB33K8C9-F1
#
_cell.length_a   1.000
_cell.length_b   1.000
_cell.length_c   1.000
_cell.angle_alpha   90.00
_cell.angle_beta   90.00
_cell.angle_gamma   90.00
#
_symmetry.space_group_name_H-M   'P 1'
#
loop_
_entity.id
_entity.type
_entity.pdbx_description
1 polymer ?
#
loop_
_entity_poly.entity_id
_entity_poly.type
_entity_poly.pdbx_seq_one_letter_code
_entity_poly.pdbx_strand_id
1 'polypeptide(L)'
;MKALVLTDDRGLVLLCGEAWAGSVADITQARGAGLVDLLADTVHLEILVDVGYQGLGAQTCGQVVTPPRKRPGKCLEQVQRLMAHHELARFEHSSRRMPVEHGIAHLKNWRTLARHHGRRDPPRHHP
;
A
#
# COMPACT_ATOMS: atom_id res chain seq x y z
N MET A 1 -8.98 9.00 8.43
CA MET A 1 -9.34 8.53 7.08
C MET A 1 -8.11 7.99 6.37
N LYS A 2 -8.29 6.96 5.55
CA LYS A 2 -7.27 6.37 4.67
C LYS A 2 -7.87 6.11 3.29
N ALA A 3 -7.05 6.04 2.25
CA ALA A 3 -7.49 5.74 0.89
C ALA A 3 -6.64 4.61 0.33
N LEU A 4 -7.23 3.79 -0.55
CA LEU A 4 -6.47 2.87 -1.38
C LEU A 4 -5.69 3.69 -2.41
N VAL A 5 -4.39 3.49 -2.52
CA VAL A 5 -3.54 4.18 -3.49
C VAL A 5 -2.76 3.12 -4.26
N LEU A 6 -2.83 3.17 -5.58
CA LEU A 6 -2.00 2.38 -6.48
C LEU A 6 -1.00 3.30 -7.16
N THR A 7 0.23 2.82 -7.27
CA THR A 7 1.29 3.51 -7.99
C THR A 7 1.91 2.57 -9.01
N ASP A 8 2.63 3.14 -9.98
CA ASP A 8 3.60 2.37 -10.75
C ASP A 8 4.86 2.06 -9.91
N ASP A 9 5.83 1.40 -10.53
CA ASP A 9 7.12 1.04 -9.95
C ASP A 9 8.01 2.26 -9.65
N ARG A 10 7.71 3.42 -10.23
CA ARG A 10 8.39 4.71 -9.98
C ARG A 10 7.72 5.53 -8.89
N GLY A 11 6.60 5.07 -8.35
CA GLY A 11 5.86 5.76 -7.30
C GLY A 11 4.91 6.84 -7.82
N LEU A 12 4.65 6.91 -9.13
CA LEU A 12 3.62 7.78 -9.69
C LEU A 12 2.25 7.20 -9.36
N VAL A 13 1.35 8.02 -8.83
CA VAL A 13 0.00 7.59 -8.47
C VAL A 13 -0.82 7.31 -9.72
N LEU A 14 -1.25 6.07 -9.88
CA LEU A 14 -2.14 5.62 -10.95
C LEU A 14 -3.61 5.72 -10.54
N LEU A 15 -3.90 5.44 -9.26
CA LEU A 15 -5.26 5.48 -8.72
C LEU A 15 -5.24 5.93 -7.26
N CYS A 16 -6.18 6.80 -6.90
CA CYS A 16 -6.53 7.10 -5.52
C CYS A 16 -8.02 6.81 -5.33
N GLY A 17 -8.34 5.78 -4.56
CA GLY A 17 -9.70 5.39 -4.26
C GLY A 17 -10.36 6.30 -3.22
N GLU A 18 -11.62 5.99 -2.92
CA GLU A 18 -12.39 6.69 -1.91
C GLU A 18 -11.73 6.63 -0.53
N ALA A 19 -11.99 7.65 0.28
CA ALA A 19 -11.46 7.75 1.63
C ALA A 19 -12.38 7.01 2.62
N TRP A 20 -11.82 6.00 3.28
CA TRP A 20 -12.49 5.18 4.27
C TRP A 20 -12.05 5.56 5.69
N ALA A 21 -12.81 5.13 6.70
CA ALA A 21 -12.40 5.26 8.09
C ALA A 21 -11.06 4.57 8.34
N GLY A 22 -10.21 5.18 9.19
CA GLY A 22 -8.86 4.68 9.45
C GLY A 22 -8.83 3.34 10.19
N SER A 23 -9.92 2.97 10.86
CA SER A 23 -10.10 1.71 11.58
C SER A 23 -10.43 0.52 10.69
N VAL A 24 -10.85 0.75 9.45
CA VAL A 24 -11.13 -0.32 8.50
C VAL A 24 -9.83 -1.05 8.19
N ALA A 25 -9.83 -2.38 8.09
CA ALA A 25 -8.64 -3.13 7.68
C ALA A 25 -8.30 -2.87 6.21
N ASP A 26 -7.02 -2.90 5.83
CA ASP A 26 -6.59 -2.64 4.45
C ASP A 26 -7.17 -3.64 3.46
N ILE A 27 -7.14 -4.93 3.80
CA ILE A 27 -7.78 -5.98 3.00
C ILE A 27 -9.29 -5.78 2.81
N THR A 28 -9.99 -5.28 3.84
CA THR A 28 -11.44 -5.01 3.74
C THR A 28 -11.71 -3.85 2.81
N GLN A 29 -10.91 -2.79 2.89
CA GLN A 29 -11.01 -1.66 1.97
C GLN A 29 -10.74 -2.09 0.52
N ALA A 30 -9.71 -2.90 0.28
CA ALA A 30 -9.39 -3.42 -1.05
C ALA A 30 -10.56 -4.21 -1.68
N ARG A 31 -11.20 -5.06 -0.87
CA ARG A 31 -12.39 -5.82 -1.30
C ARG A 31 -13.56 -4.89 -1.60
N GLY A 32 -13.86 -3.96 -0.70
CA GLY A 32 -14.94 -2.98 -0.89
C GLY A 32 -14.73 -2.07 -2.10
N ALA A 33 -13.48 -1.84 -2.51
CA ALA A 33 -13.12 -1.07 -3.69
C ALA A 33 -13.14 -1.89 -5.00
N GLY A 34 -13.54 -3.18 -4.96
CA GLY A 34 -13.60 -4.04 -6.16
C GLY A 34 -12.24 -4.48 -6.70
N LEU A 35 -11.16 -4.34 -5.92
CA LEU A 35 -9.80 -4.67 -6.39
C LEU A 35 -9.66 -6.16 -6.76
N VAL A 36 -10.31 -7.05 -6.02
CA VAL A 36 -10.26 -8.49 -6.28
C VAL A 36 -10.94 -8.83 -7.60
N ASP A 37 -12.10 -8.24 -7.86
CA ASP A 37 -12.87 -8.47 -9.09
C ASP A 37 -12.11 -7.92 -10.31
N LEU A 38 -11.55 -6.71 -10.20
CA LEU A 38 -10.71 -6.12 -11.24
C LEU A 38 -9.49 -6.99 -11.58
N LEU A 39 -8.88 -7.59 -10.57
CA LEU A 39 -7.73 -8.46 -10.76
C LEU A 39 -8.12 -9.80 -11.40
N ALA A 40 -9.30 -10.34 -11.09
CA ALA A 40 -9.79 -11.56 -11.73
C ALA A 40 -9.91 -11.42 -13.26
N ASP A 41 -10.21 -10.21 -13.75
CA ASP A 41 -10.34 -9.91 -15.19
C ASP A 41 -9.00 -9.55 -15.86
N THR A 42 -7.89 -9.50 -15.13
CA THR A 42 -6.57 -9.13 -15.66
C THR A 42 -5.53 -10.21 -15.37
N VAL A 43 -4.90 -10.81 -16.39
CA VAL A 43 -4.00 -11.98 -16.19
C VAL A 43 -2.52 -11.60 -16.01
N HIS A 44 -2.14 -10.33 -16.26
CA HIS A 44 -0.73 -9.92 -16.37
C HIS A 44 -0.31 -8.82 -15.40
N LEU A 45 -1.12 -8.55 -14.38
CA LEU A 45 -0.82 -7.51 -13.39
C LEU A 45 -0.32 -8.12 -12.09
N GLU A 46 0.89 -7.75 -11.66
CA GLU A 46 1.41 -8.02 -10.31
C GLU A 46 1.34 -6.73 -9.48
N ILE A 47 0.75 -6.80 -8.28
CA ILE A 47 0.63 -5.68 -7.35
C ILE A 47 1.38 -6.02 -6.05
N LEU A 48 2.38 -5.21 -5.75
CA LEU A 48 3.10 -5.26 -4.47
C LEU A 48 2.31 -4.50 -3.42
N VAL A 49 1.95 -5.17 -2.32
CA VAL A 49 1.14 -4.58 -1.25
C VAL A 49 1.81 -4.69 0.11
N ASP A 50 1.23 -4.04 1.11
CA ASP A 50 1.66 -4.14 2.50
C ASP A 50 1.17 -5.43 3.20
N VAL A 51 1.74 -5.73 4.37
CA VAL A 51 1.31 -6.84 5.23
C VAL A 51 -0.17 -6.77 5.61
N GLY A 52 -0.76 -5.57 5.70
CA GLY A 52 -2.20 -5.38 5.95
C GLY A 52 -3.13 -5.98 4.88
N TYR A 53 -2.59 -6.33 3.72
CA TYR A 53 -3.31 -6.98 2.61
C TYR A 53 -3.09 -8.50 2.57
N GLN A 54 -2.46 -9.09 3.60
CA GLN A 54 -2.27 -10.54 3.68
C GLN A 54 -3.59 -11.30 3.53
N GLY A 55 -3.57 -12.31 2.66
CA GLY A 55 -4.74 -13.11 2.29
C GLY A 55 -5.30 -12.79 0.91
N LEU A 56 -5.01 -11.61 0.33
CA LEU A 56 -5.47 -11.28 -1.03
C LEU A 56 -4.78 -12.11 -2.12
N GLY A 57 -3.52 -12.49 -1.96
CA GLY A 57 -2.80 -13.28 -2.97
C GLY A 57 -3.50 -14.60 -3.32
N ALA A 58 -4.15 -15.25 -2.33
CA ALA A 58 -4.94 -16.47 -2.56
C ALA A 58 -6.25 -16.21 -3.31
N GLN A 59 -6.78 -14.99 -3.26
CA GLN A 59 -8.02 -14.58 -3.93
C GLN A 59 -7.78 -14.02 -5.33
N THR A 60 -6.53 -13.76 -5.69
CA THR A 60 -6.12 -13.04 -6.91
C THR A 60 -5.12 -13.87 -7.72
N CYS A 61 -5.16 -15.20 -7.60
CA CYS A 61 -4.28 -16.11 -8.33
C CYS A 61 -2.78 -15.77 -8.25
N GLY A 62 -2.33 -15.16 -7.13
CA GLY A 62 -0.94 -14.75 -6.92
C GLY A 62 -0.57 -13.36 -7.44
N GLN A 63 -1.49 -12.63 -8.08
CA GLN A 63 -1.25 -11.27 -8.57
C GLN A 63 -0.97 -10.27 -7.45
N VAL A 64 -1.57 -10.46 -6.28
CA VAL A 64 -1.26 -9.63 -5.10
C VAL A 64 -0.13 -10.27 -4.30
N VAL A 65 1.03 -9.64 -4.33
CA VAL A 65 2.24 -10.09 -3.64
C VAL A 65 2.42 -9.30 -2.35
N THR A 66 2.32 -10.02 -1.22
CA THR A 66 2.52 -9.49 0.13
C THR A 66 3.90 -9.91 0.68
N PRO A 67 4.49 -9.16 1.63
CA PRO A 67 5.72 -9.57 2.29
C PRO A 67 5.62 -10.98 2.87
N PRO A 68 6.69 -11.79 2.82
CA PRO A 68 6.66 -13.16 3.31
C PRO A 68 6.32 -13.21 4.80
N ARG A 69 5.43 -14.13 5.16
CA ARG A 69 5.01 -14.36 6.55
C ARG A 69 6.08 -15.16 7.30
N LYS A 70 6.47 -14.70 8.49
CA LYS A 70 7.28 -15.51 9.42
C LYS A 70 6.49 -16.78 9.79
N ARG A 71 7.03 -17.95 9.47
CA ARG A 71 6.47 -19.24 9.88
C ARG A 71 7.04 -19.64 11.25
N PRO A 72 6.22 -19.87 12.29
CA PRO A 72 6.71 -20.43 13.54
C PRO A 72 6.98 -21.94 13.37
N GLY A 73 8.10 -22.43 13.91
CA GLY A 73 8.38 -23.87 14.09
C GLY A 73 9.30 -24.53 13.06
N LYS A 74 10.62 -24.30 13.15
CA LYS A 74 11.64 -25.17 12.51
C LYS A 74 12.80 -25.48 13.46
N CYS A 75 13.51 -26.57 13.21
CA CYS A 75 14.72 -26.98 13.94
C CYS A 75 15.84 -25.91 13.82
N LEU A 76 16.63 -25.72 14.88
CA LEU A 76 17.53 -24.56 15.11
C LEU A 76 18.46 -24.22 13.92
N GLU A 77 19.06 -25.21 13.26
CA GLU A 77 19.97 -24.95 12.11
C GLU A 77 19.23 -24.53 10.83
N GLN A 78 17.99 -24.98 10.66
CA GLN A 78 17.16 -24.58 9.52
C GLN A 78 16.52 -23.20 9.76
N VAL A 79 16.39 -22.78 11.02
CA VAL A 79 15.83 -21.46 11.38
C VAL A 79 16.72 -20.34 10.88
N GLN A 80 18.04 -20.39 11.05
CA GLN A 80 18.94 -19.30 10.62
C GLN A 80 18.90 -19.05 9.11
N ARG A 81 19.02 -20.10 8.28
CA ARG A 81 18.88 -19.97 6.81
C ARG A 81 17.50 -19.47 6.39
N LEU A 82 16.44 -19.95 7.05
CA LEU A 82 15.07 -19.51 6.76
C LEU A 82 14.89 -18.03 7.13
N MET A 83 15.45 -17.59 8.26
CA MET A 83 15.41 -16.19 8.68
C MET A 83 16.19 -15.29 7.72
N ALA A 84 17.41 -15.68 7.32
CA ALA A 84 18.19 -14.92 6.35
C ALA A 84 17.46 -14.78 5.00
N HIS A 85 16.87 -15.87 4.48
CA HIS A 85 16.06 -15.79 3.26
C HIS A 85 14.81 -14.92 3.44
N HIS A 86 14.15 -14.98 4.61
CA HIS A 86 13.03 -14.10 4.92
C HIS A 86 13.44 -12.63 5.00
N GLU A 87 14.59 -12.32 5.59
CA GLU A 87 15.12 -10.96 5.70
C GLU A 87 15.48 -10.40 4.32
N LEU A 88 16.16 -11.17 3.48
CA LEU A 88 16.45 -10.80 2.09
C LEU A 88 15.17 -10.52 1.30
N ALA A 89 14.20 -11.43 1.35
CA ALA A 89 12.93 -11.24 0.64
C ALA A 89 12.12 -10.04 1.17
N ARG A 90 12.17 -9.76 2.48
CA ARG A 90 11.58 -8.54 3.04
C ARG A 90 12.32 -7.28 2.59
N PHE A 91 13.64 -7.32 2.54
CA PHE A 91 14.47 -6.20 2.09
C PHE A 91 14.21 -5.88 0.62
N GLU A 92 14.17 -6.88 -0.25
CA GLU A 92 13.83 -6.72 -1.66
C GLU A 92 12.41 -6.14 -1.84
N HIS A 93 11.43 -6.69 -1.11
CA HIS A 93 10.06 -6.18 -1.14
C HIS A 93 9.96 -4.73 -0.67
N SER A 94 10.64 -4.40 0.43
CA SER A 94 10.68 -3.03 0.96
C SER A 94 11.36 -2.06 0.00
N SER A 95 12.45 -2.49 -0.65
CA SER A 95 13.17 -1.67 -1.63
C SER A 95 12.31 -1.33 -2.84
N ARG A 96 11.57 -2.33 -3.38
CA ARG A 96 10.60 -2.12 -4.47
C ARG A 96 9.43 -1.22 -4.07
N ARG A 97 9.11 -1.14 -2.78
CA ARG A 97 8.03 -0.30 -2.25
C ARG A 97 8.45 1.12 -1.90
N MET A 98 9.75 1.43 -1.82
CA MET A 98 10.18 2.81 -1.49
C MET A 98 9.56 3.87 -2.41
N PRO A 99 9.49 3.68 -3.74
CA PRO A 99 8.85 4.68 -4.61
C PRO A 99 7.36 4.89 -4.29
N VAL A 100 6.64 3.82 -3.94
CA VAL A 100 5.23 3.87 -3.51
C VAL A 100 5.07 4.78 -2.28
N GLU A 101 5.96 4.63 -1.29
CA GLU A 101 5.94 5.42 -0.07
C GLU A 101 6.20 6.91 -0.36
N HIS A 102 7.11 7.20 -1.30
CA HIS A 102 7.36 8.57 -1.77
C HIS A 102 6.12 9.16 -2.46
N GLY A 103 5.44 8.40 -3.33
CA GLY A 103 4.21 8.82 -3.98
C GLY A 103 3.09 9.15 -2.99
N ILE A 104 2.89 8.28 -1.99
CA ILE A 104 1.92 8.49 -0.91
C ILE A 104 2.30 9.72 -0.06
N ALA A 105 3.58 9.88 0.28
CA ALA A 105 4.06 11.05 1.02
C ALA A 105 3.81 12.35 0.23
N HIS A 106 4.07 12.34 -1.07
CA HIS A 106 3.79 13.46 -1.96
C HIS A 106 2.30 13.83 -1.96
N LEU A 107 1.42 12.84 -2.09
CA LEU A 107 -0.03 13.04 -2.01
C LEU A 107 -0.47 13.63 -0.66
N LYS A 108 0.07 13.12 0.45
CA LYS A 108 -0.21 13.65 1.79
C LYS A 108 0.28 15.08 1.96
N ASN A 109 1.46 15.41 1.42
CA ASN A 109 2.03 16.75 1.46
C ASN A 109 1.14 17.74 0.69
N TRP A 110 0.72 17.41 -0.54
CA TRP A 110 -0.22 18.21 -1.30
C TRP A 110 -1.53 18.46 -0.57
N ARG A 111 -2.10 17.42 0.04
CA ARG A 111 -3.34 17.57 0.82
C ARG A 111 -3.16 18.48 2.04
N THR A 112 -1.99 18.46 2.66
CA THR A 112 -1.67 19.41 3.74
C THR A 112 -1.55 20.83 3.20
N LEU A 113 -0.82 21.04 2.11
CA LEU A 113 -0.69 22.36 1.47
C LEU A 113 -2.04 22.93 1.04
N ALA A 114 -2.88 22.15 0.36
CA ALA A 114 -4.22 22.57 -0.06
C ALA A 114 -5.09 23.04 1.11
N ARG A 115 -5.01 22.35 2.27
CA ARG A 115 -5.71 22.75 3.50
C ARG A 115 -5.22 24.09 4.05
N HIS A 116 -3.93 24.40 3.91
CA HIS A 116 -3.38 25.68 4.35
C HIS A 116 -3.73 26.82 3.38
N HIS A 117 -3.77 26.55 2.07
CA HIS A 117 -4.17 27.54 1.08
C HIS A 117 -5.64 27.95 1.19
N GLY A 118 -6.55 27.01 1.49
CA GLY A 118 -7.98 27.32 1.72
C GLY A 118 -8.29 28.05 3.03
N ARG A 119 -7.30 28.26 3.90
CA ARG A 119 -7.44 28.92 5.21
C ARG A 119 -6.89 30.35 5.26
N ARG A 120 -6.46 30.92 4.13
CA ARG A 120 -6.14 32.36 4.08
C ARG A 120 -7.46 33.14 4.05
N ASP A 121 -7.81 33.74 5.18
CA ASP A 121 -8.79 34.82 5.21
C ASP A 121 -8.35 35.90 4.20
N PRO A 122 -9.26 36.43 3.36
CA PRO A 122 -8.94 37.58 2.54
C PRO A 122 -8.50 38.74 3.45
N PRO A 123 -7.53 39.57 3.04
CA PRO A 123 -7.16 40.74 3.81
C PRO A 123 -8.42 41.55 4.10
N ARG A 124 -8.73 41.74 5.38
CA ARG A 124 -9.84 42.60 5.81
C ARG A 124 -9.49 44.02 5.43
N HIS A 125 -10.00 44.50 4.30
CA HIS A 125 -10.04 45.92 4.01
C HIS A 125 -11.08 46.54 4.94
N HIS A 126 -10.60 47.24 5.96
CA HIS A 126 -11.42 48.18 6.71
C HIS A 126 -11.53 49.50 5.92
N PRO A 127 -12.73 50.10 5.83
CA PRO A 127 -12.97 51.36 5.14
C PRO A 127 -12.30 52.57 5.80
#